data_AF-G2FZ67-F1
#
_entry.id   AF-G2FZ67-F1
#
_cell.length_a   1.000
_cell.length_b   1.000
_cell.length_c   1.000
_cell.angle_alpha   90.00
_cell.angle_beta   90.00
_cell.angle_gamma   90.00
#
_symmetry.space_group_name_H-M   'P 1'
#
loop_
_entity.id
_entity.type
_entity.pdbx_description
1 polymer ?
#
loop_
_entity_poly.entity_id
_entity_poly.type
_entity_poly.pdbx_seq_one_letter_code
_entity_poly.pdbx_strand_id
1 'polypeptide(L)' 'MKTIEADPREDLDKAQAEAVMDTIIQKNIFLTSSGELIGKRDIKVVGTTINDFYEPP' A
#
# COMPACT_ATOMS: atom_id res chain seq x y z
N MET A 1 10.57 19.81 14.87
CA MET A 1 9.54 18.92 14.28
C MET A 1 10.16 18.21 13.09
N LYS A 2 10.51 16.93 13.22
CA LYS A 2 11.03 16.13 12.10
C LYS A 2 9.85 15.68 11.26
N THR A 3 9.69 16.24 10.07
CA THR A 3 8.68 15.78 9.11
C THR A 3 9.06 14.37 8.67
N ILE A 4 8.23 13.41 9.03
CA ILE A 4 8.34 12.02 8.56
C ILE A 4 7.83 12.04 7.10
N GLU A 5 8.53 11.36 6.21
CA GLU A 5 8.09 11.18 4.82
C GLU A 5 6.66 10.64 4.80
N ALA A 6 5.78 11.20 3.95
CA ALA A 6 4.36 10.85 3.93
C ALA A 6 4.18 9.41 3.45
N ASP A 7 4.11 8.48 4.39
CA ASP A 7 3.74 7.09 4.18
C ASP A 7 2.47 6.79 4.98
N PRO A 8 1.34 6.53 4.31
CA PRO A 8 1.17 6.32 2.87
C PRO A 8 1.03 7.63 2.06
N ARG A 9 1.22 7.51 0.74
CA ARG A 9 1.02 8.59 -0.24
C ARG A 9 -0.40 9.16 -0.16
N GLU A 10 -0.53 10.45 0.15
CA GLU A 10 -1.82 11.09 0.48
C GLU A 10 -2.79 11.20 -0.70
N ASP A 11 -2.28 11.25 -1.94
CA ASP A 11 -3.10 11.39 -3.16
C ASP A 11 -3.41 10.04 -3.83
N LEU A 12 -3.19 8.92 -3.12
CA LEU A 12 -3.53 7.60 -3.64
C LEU A 12 -5.05 7.42 -3.70
N ASP A 13 -5.57 7.35 -4.93
CA ASP A 13 -6.98 7.07 -5.16
C ASP A 13 -7.24 5.56 -5.40
N LYS A 14 -8.52 5.19 -5.33
CA LYS A 14 -8.98 3.82 -5.54
C LYS A 14 -8.63 3.29 -6.94
N ALA A 15 -8.82 4.11 -7.98
CA ALA A 15 -8.64 3.67 -9.36
C ALA A 15 -7.18 3.36 -9.68
N GLN A 16 -6.26 4.15 -9.15
CA GLN A 16 -4.83 3.91 -9.23
C GLN A 16 -4.43 2.61 -8.54
N ALA A 17 -4.95 2.37 -7.33
CA ALA A 17 -4.68 1.12 -6.62
C ALA A 17 -5.26 -0.11 -7.37
N GLU A 18 -6.48 0.01 -7.91
CA GLU A 18 -7.09 -1.05 -8.71
C GLU A 18 -6.32 -1.34 -10.00
N ALA A 19 -5.86 -0.30 -10.72
CA ALA A 19 -5.10 -0.46 -11.96
C ALA A 19 -3.77 -1.20 -11.76
N VAL A 20 -3.09 -0.95 -10.64
CA VAL A 20 -1.89 -1.70 -10.27
C VAL A 20 -2.23 -3.16 -10.02
N MET A 21 -3.27 -3.45 -9.24
CA MET A 21 -3.68 -4.83 -8.95
C MET A 21 -4.12 -5.59 -10.22
N ASP A 22 -4.81 -4.92 -11.13
CA ASP A 22 -5.20 -5.51 -12.42
C ASP A 22 -3.97 -5.81 -13.28
N THR A 23 -2.96 -4.92 -13.27
CA THR A 23 -1.68 -5.18 -13.95
C THR A 23 -0.96 -6.39 -13.38
N ILE A 24 -0.97 -6.56 -12.05
CA ILE A 24 -0.34 -7.71 -11.35
C ILE A 24 -0.97 -9.03 -11.81
N ILE A 25 -2.31 -9.08 -11.83
CA ILE A 25 -3.06 -10.27 -12.26
C ILE A 25 -2.85 -10.53 -13.76
N GLN A 26 -3.01 -9.50 -14.61
CA GLN A 26 -2.89 -9.63 -16.06
C GLN A 26 -1.50 -10.12 -16.48
N LYS A 27 -0.46 -9.63 -15.81
CA LYS A 27 0.92 -10.02 -16.11
C LYS A 27 1.33 -11.32 -15.42
N ASN A 28 0.47 -11.90 -14.57
CA ASN A 28 0.72 -13.12 -13.83
C ASN A 28 2.08 -13.10 -13.12
N ILE A 29 2.43 -11.96 -12.51
CA ILE A 29 3.78 -11.74 -11.97
C ILE A 29 4.04 -12.53 -10.68
N PHE A 30 2.97 -13.05 -10.05
CA PHE A 30 3.05 -13.90 -8.87
C PHE A 30 2.44 -15.27 -9.18
N LEU A 31 3.31 -16.29 -9.17
CA LEU A 31 2.88 -17.69 -9.19
C LEU A 31 2.89 -18.20 -7.76
N THR A 32 1.75 -18.71 -7.30
CA THR A 32 1.64 -19.35 -5.99
C THR A 32 1.72 -20.87 -6.15
N SER A 33 1.97 -21.60 -5.07
CA SER A 33 1.94 -23.07 -5.08
C SER A 33 0.58 -23.64 -5.50
N SER A 34 -0.50 -22.85 -5.39
CA SER A 34 -1.86 -23.21 -5.78
C SER A 34 -2.27 -22.65 -7.15
N GLY A 35 -1.34 -22.03 -7.88
CA GLY A 35 -1.58 -21.45 -9.21
C GLY A 35 -1.61 -19.91 -9.23
N GLU A 36 -2.27 -19.38 -10.26
CA GLU A 36 -2.30 -17.95 -10.58
C GLU A 36 -3.24 -17.16 -9.67
N LEU A 37 -3.00 -15.85 -9.57
CA LEU A 37 -3.96 -14.94 -8.93
C LEU A 37 -5.15 -14.73 -9.88
N ILE A 38 -6.36 -15.11 -9.43
CA ILE A 38 -7.59 -15.02 -10.25
C ILE A 38 -8.42 -13.77 -9.98
N GLY A 39 -8.02 -12.93 -9.02
CA GLY A 39 -8.81 -11.76 -8.65
C GLY A 39 -8.24 -10.97 -7.47
N LYS A 40 -8.86 -9.81 -7.25
CA LYS A 40 -8.58 -8.91 -6.13
C LYS A 40 -9.38 -9.36 -4.91
N ARG A 41 -8.72 -9.55 -3.76
CA ARG A 41 -9.40 -9.86 -2.48
C ARG A 41 -9.72 -8.59 -1.70
N ASP A 42 -8.74 -7.71 -1.54
CA ASP A 42 -8.84 -6.51 -0.71
C ASP A 42 -7.77 -5.48 -1.13
N ILE A 43 -8.02 -4.20 -0.87
CA ILE A 43 -7.09 -3.09 -1.09
C ILE A 43 -7.24 -2.12 0.08
N LYS A 44 -6.15 -1.87 0.82
CA LYS A 44 -6.16 -0.98 1.99
C LYS A 44 -4.99 -0.01 1.98
N VAL A 45 -5.27 1.22 2.39
CA VAL A 45 -4.28 2.23 2.74
C VAL A 45 -4.23 2.29 4.27
N VAL A 46 -3.05 2.04 4.85
CA VAL A 46 -2.84 2.02 6.30
C VAL A 46 -1.73 3.02 6.62
N GLY A 47 -2.03 4.00 7.48
CA GLY A 47 -1.05 4.99 7.94
C GLY A 47 -0.84 4.91 9.45
N THR A 48 0.32 5.38 9.89
CA THR A 48 0.67 5.51 11.31
C THR A 48 0.97 6.96 11.62
N THR A 49 0.39 7.48 12.70
CA THR A 49 0.72 8.81 13.22
C THR A 49 1.60 8.65 14.45
N ILE A 50 2.81 9.22 14.41
CA ILE A 50 3.73 9.27 15.56
C ILE A 50 3.75 10.69 16.08
N ASN A 51 3.31 10.88 17.32
CA ASN A 51 3.42 12.14 18.04
C ASN A 51 4.51 11.99 19.10
N ASP A 52 5.66 12.61 18.87
CA ASP A 52 6.70 12.70 19.89
C ASP A 52 6.37 13.85 20.86
N PHE A 53 6.23 13.52 22.14
CA PHE A 53 5.88 14.46 23.20
C PHE A 53 7.05 14.74 24.16
N TYR A 54 8.20 14.10 23.97
CA TYR A 54 9.32 14.20 24.91
C TYR A 54 10.67 14.14 24.22
N GLU A 55 11.43 15.23 24.33
CA GLU A 55 12.86 15.27 23.97
C GLU A 55 13.71 15.19 25.26
N PRO A 56 14.57 14.17 25.43
CA PRO A 56 15.48 14.10 26.57
C PRO A 56 16.57 15.18 26.51
N PRO A 57 17.06 15.67 27.66
CA PRO A 57 18.14 16.67 27.75
C PRO A 57 19.52 16.13 27.35
#